data_AF-A0A928F8Q6-F1
#
_entry.id   AF-A0A928F8Q6-F1
#
_cell.length_a   1.000
_cell.length_b   1.000
_cell.length_c   1.000
_cell.angle_alpha   90.00
_cell.angle_beta   90.00
_cell.angle_gamma   90.00
#
_symmetry.space_group_name_H-M   'P 1'
#
loop_
_entity.id
_entity.type
_entity.pdbx_description
1 polymer ?
#
loop_
_entity_poly.entity_id
_entity_poly.type
_entity_poly.pdbx_seq_one_letter_code
_entity_poly.pdbx_strand_id
1 'polypeptide(L)'
;MKNGGDKSQFDEFWEIDRLIPVRKKPTAAPRAPRHVEATEITAPPMGTDAPAQDSRLTALSQGRPMPQPRPAPNGKNINIPRNGIKNAVFAATDSPLPERPVSLYEQRATEKPAPLLSYRPAGGLVHEVRVYPWKNQYTYYEQFARFAVRHVNVEGSACPEVDFFSYMPQYSQMNRAQLAYYFWWRTNFRRGTCLHASYAYLLLFLYEIINLDDQISPQTGQENMLRLWLSYREHHPRLDVLVREWLCDYSLLHRLPPPRLPERDVREMIAGAQLKEFYVSAAEGDAAFTDAMLYFCSNYDYRKSKFFSPDTAPHFHRALRGAVEVALRYQREKMGENATRQRGYSTVGRDAFSGAICSYRLKRHIEVDFSSFSHTHELRFVITDVLKYAENALRAALGIKSRLSVYEVGGELRQLLDAYLKEVLPARTPKRAEREAEAMPEYERRYEVESRPLSLTNATRIEESSWATTKRLVEAFADEAPMENAEKPAPSAGIMPKTPSAPPPPEPVSAPATAAAAAAEGEFAAALGTLAGFLPLAATGDRQAQRAFALSVGQMPDAVADRINAVAEELLGDIVLEDAGGYYTVIEDYKNLLKDEGVL
;
A
#
# COMPACT_ATOMS: atom_id res chain seq x y z
N MET A 1 35.64 -9.58 -27.68
CA MET A 1 36.37 -9.09 -26.49
C MET A 1 35.72 -9.72 -25.27
N LYS A 2 36.50 -10.44 -24.45
CA LYS A 2 36.02 -11.16 -23.26
C LYS A 2 35.83 -10.16 -22.12
N ASN A 3 34.59 -9.90 -21.70
CA ASN A 3 34.30 -9.15 -20.48
C ASN A 3 34.45 -10.09 -19.27
N GLY A 4 35.65 -10.11 -18.69
CA GLY A 4 35.89 -10.61 -17.35
C GLY A 4 35.33 -9.61 -16.33
N GLY A 5 34.02 -9.70 -16.08
CA GLY A 5 33.39 -9.09 -14.91
C GLY A 5 33.84 -9.85 -13.67
N ASP A 6 34.35 -9.11 -12.70
CA ASP A 6 35.02 -9.57 -11.50
C ASP A 6 34.14 -10.47 -10.63
N LYS A 7 34.34 -11.80 -10.72
CA LYS A 7 33.69 -12.79 -9.84
C LYS A 7 34.07 -12.58 -8.37
N SER A 8 35.19 -11.90 -8.09
CA SER A 8 35.69 -11.66 -6.73
C SER A 8 34.80 -10.71 -5.92
N GLN A 9 34.27 -9.65 -6.55
CA GLN A 9 33.31 -8.75 -5.90
C GLN A 9 31.96 -9.41 -5.63
N PHE A 10 31.62 -10.43 -6.42
CA PHE A 10 30.36 -11.17 -6.30
C PHE A 10 30.35 -12.11 -5.08
N ASP A 11 31.49 -12.71 -4.73
CA ASP A 11 31.63 -13.56 -3.54
C ASP A 11 31.72 -12.73 -2.25
N GLU A 12 32.35 -11.55 -2.29
CA GLU A 12 32.46 -10.66 -1.12
C GLU A 12 31.09 -10.10 -0.67
N PHE A 13 30.15 -9.95 -1.60
CA PHE A 13 28.77 -9.53 -1.31
C PHE A 13 27.98 -10.54 -0.46
N TRP A 14 28.31 -11.83 -0.52
CA TRP A 14 27.61 -12.88 0.25
C TRP A 14 28.13 -13.07 1.68
N GLU A 15 28.98 -12.17 2.17
CA GLU A 15 29.33 -12.09 3.60
C GLU A 15 28.13 -11.60 4.43
N ILE A 16 27.26 -12.56 4.78
CA ILE A 16 26.01 -12.39 5.53
C ILE A 16 26.18 -11.53 6.80
N ASP A 17 27.34 -11.56 7.45
CA ASP A 17 27.58 -10.82 8.69
C ASP A 17 27.67 -9.29 8.49
N ARG A 18 27.89 -8.82 7.25
CA ARG A 18 27.83 -7.38 6.91
C ARG A 18 26.43 -6.89 6.52
N LEU A 19 25.54 -7.81 6.14
CA LEU A 19 24.20 -7.50 5.61
C LEU A 19 23.08 -7.54 6.68
N ILE A 20 23.39 -8.05 7.87
CA ILE A 20 22.45 -8.03 9.01
C ILE A 20 22.58 -6.69 9.73
N PRO A 21 21.51 -5.88 9.87
CA PRO A 21 21.58 -4.65 10.63
C PRO A 21 21.98 -4.95 12.07
N VAL A 22 23.16 -4.47 12.47
CA VAL A 22 23.65 -4.57 13.85
C VAL A 22 22.63 -3.89 14.75
N ARG A 23 22.01 -4.64 15.66
CA ARG A 23 21.19 -4.08 16.73
C ARG A 23 22.08 -3.15 17.54
N LYS A 24 21.94 -1.82 17.33
CA LYS A 24 22.45 -0.85 18.30
C LYS A 24 21.75 -1.17 19.62
N LYS A 25 22.50 -1.66 20.61
CA LYS A 25 22.05 -1.65 22.01
C LYS A 25 21.66 -0.21 22.34
N PRO A 26 20.51 0.03 22.98
CA PRO A 26 20.16 1.37 23.41
C PRO A 26 21.20 1.83 24.42
N THR A 27 22.10 2.71 23.99
CA THR A 27 22.93 3.51 24.89
C THR A 27 21.99 4.44 25.64
N ALA A 28 21.80 4.18 26.93
CA ALA A 28 21.13 5.09 27.83
C ALA A 28 21.86 6.45 27.80
N ALA A 29 21.20 7.48 27.30
CA ALA A 29 21.68 8.84 27.38
C ALA A 29 21.61 9.30 28.86
N PRO A 30 22.62 10.00 29.39
CA PRO A 30 22.53 10.58 30.73
C PRO A 30 21.45 11.66 30.75
N ARG A 31 20.52 11.56 31.71
CA ARG A 31 19.47 12.56 31.97
C ARG A 31 20.12 13.90 32.31
N ALA A 32 19.98 14.89 31.42
CA ALA A 32 20.19 16.29 31.77
C ALA A 32 18.93 16.85 32.48
N PRO A 33 19.07 17.64 33.56
CA PRO A 33 17.92 18.25 34.23
C PRO A 33 17.31 19.35 33.36
N ARG A 34 16.00 19.27 33.13
CA ARG A 34 15.22 20.33 32.47
C ARG A 34 14.94 21.43 33.48
N HIS A 35 15.63 22.57 33.37
CA HIS A 35 15.15 23.84 33.92
C HIS A 35 14.18 24.46 32.92
N VAL A 36 12.99 24.83 33.39
CA VAL A 36 11.98 25.58 32.65
C VAL A 36 11.79 26.89 33.39
N GLU A 37 12.25 28.00 32.82
CA GLU A 37 11.82 29.35 33.24
C GLU A 37 10.88 29.90 32.16
N ALA A 38 9.70 30.35 32.60
CA ALA A 38 8.70 30.97 31.75
C ALA A 38 9.14 32.41 31.40
N THR A 39 9.14 32.74 30.11
CA THR A 39 9.32 34.11 29.62
C THR A 39 8.00 34.60 29.03
N GLU A 40 7.43 35.65 29.63
CA GLU A 40 6.29 36.36 29.07
C GLU A 40 6.76 37.28 27.94
N ILE A 41 6.17 37.12 26.74
CA ILE A 41 6.40 38.00 25.60
C ILE A 41 5.16 38.88 25.43
N THR A 42 5.30 40.16 25.75
CA THR A 42 4.25 41.18 25.54
C THR A 42 4.36 41.77 24.13
N ALA A 43 3.29 41.72 23.34
CA ALA A 43 3.20 42.38 22.03
C ALA A 43 2.59 43.80 22.15
N PRO A 44 3.06 44.81 21.39
CA PRO A 44 2.53 46.17 21.45
C PRO A 44 1.22 46.34 20.63
N PRO A 45 0.36 47.31 20.99
CA PRO A 45 -0.95 47.50 20.35
C PRO A 45 -0.86 48.26 19.01
N MET A 46 -1.76 47.89 18.09
CA MET A 46 -1.97 48.54 16.79
C MET A 46 -2.54 49.96 16.98
N GLY A 47 -1.77 50.96 16.53
CA GLY A 47 -2.22 52.35 16.43
C GLY A 47 -3.16 52.55 15.25
N THR A 48 -4.35 53.07 15.55
CA THR A 48 -5.24 53.77 14.63
C THR A 48 -4.57 55.06 14.18
N ASP A 49 -4.47 55.28 12.86
CA ASP A 49 -4.73 56.59 12.25
C ASP A 49 -4.71 56.45 10.72
N ALA A 50 -5.87 56.78 10.12
CA ALA A 50 -6.02 57.06 8.70
C ALA A 50 -6.09 58.58 8.51
N PRO A 51 -5.83 59.07 7.28
CA PRO A 51 -6.68 60.11 6.75
C PRO A 51 -7.35 59.72 5.43
N ALA A 52 -8.65 60.06 5.39
CA ALA A 52 -9.55 60.30 4.25
C ALA A 52 -8.90 61.15 3.13
N GLN A 53 -9.34 61.23 1.88
CA GLN A 53 -10.47 60.78 1.07
C GLN A 53 -10.05 61.15 -0.38
N ASP A 54 -10.38 60.35 -1.39
CA ASP A 54 -11.31 60.86 -2.41
C ASP A 54 -11.92 59.74 -3.26
N SER A 55 -13.23 59.81 -3.34
CA SER A 55 -14.10 58.84 -3.98
C SER A 55 -14.50 59.36 -5.35
N ARG A 56 -14.37 58.54 -6.39
CA ARG A 56 -15.31 58.49 -7.53
C ARG A 56 -14.94 57.35 -8.47
N LEU A 57 -15.62 56.21 -8.30
CA LEU A 57 -16.32 55.46 -9.35
C LEU A 57 -16.94 54.20 -8.74
N THR A 58 -18.13 54.38 -8.17
CA THR A 58 -19.06 53.31 -7.80
C THR A 58 -20.15 53.25 -8.86
N ALA A 59 -20.32 52.06 -9.47
CA ALA A 59 -21.53 51.47 -10.08
C ALA A 59 -21.05 50.53 -11.21
N LEU A 60 -21.09 49.19 -11.10
CA LEU A 60 -22.28 48.36 -10.97
C LEU A 60 -21.89 46.97 -10.41
N SER A 61 -22.33 46.67 -9.19
CA SER A 61 -22.45 45.30 -8.67
C SER A 61 -23.48 45.31 -7.55
N GLN A 62 -24.76 45.28 -7.93
CA GLN A 62 -25.79 44.76 -7.03
C GLN A 62 -26.09 43.33 -7.46
N GLY A 63 -25.62 42.38 -6.67
CA GLY A 63 -26.04 40.99 -6.75
C GLY A 63 -27.50 40.87 -6.34
N ARG A 64 -28.32 40.24 -7.19
CA ARG A 64 -29.65 39.77 -6.79
C ARG A 64 -29.49 38.64 -5.76
N PRO A 65 -30.34 38.59 -4.71
CA PRO A 65 -30.40 37.44 -3.82
C PRO A 65 -30.96 36.21 -4.55
N MET A 66 -30.39 35.04 -4.25
CA MET A 66 -30.87 33.73 -4.71
C MET A 66 -32.29 33.45 -4.19
N PRO A 67 -33.20 32.88 -5.01
CA PRO A 67 -34.51 32.45 -4.53
C PRO A 67 -34.38 31.15 -3.71
N GLN A 68 -35.06 31.10 -2.56
CA GLN A 68 -35.18 29.90 -1.73
C GLN A 68 -36.00 28.79 -2.43
N PRO A 69 -35.76 27.51 -2.11
CA PRO A 69 -36.55 26.39 -2.66
C PRO A 69 -38.01 26.43 -2.15
N ARG A 70 -38.97 26.20 -3.06
CA ARG A 70 -40.40 26.12 -2.74
C ARG A 70 -40.73 24.83 -1.96
N PRO A 71 -41.73 24.85 -1.05
CA PRO A 71 -42.24 23.64 -0.42
C PRO A 71 -43.03 22.77 -1.43
N ALA A 72 -42.95 21.45 -1.26
CA ALA A 72 -43.63 20.46 -2.08
C ALA A 72 -45.16 20.51 -1.90
N PRO A 73 -45.97 20.20 -2.94
CA PRO A 73 -47.41 20.16 -2.82
C PRO A 73 -47.91 18.88 -2.12
N ASN A 74 -48.97 19.05 -1.32
CA ASN A 74 -49.68 18.04 -0.52
C ASN A 74 -49.90 16.70 -1.23
N GLY A 75 -49.21 15.66 -0.74
CA GLY A 75 -49.54 14.25 -0.99
C GLY A 75 -50.50 13.74 0.10
N LYS A 76 -51.67 13.23 -0.33
CA LYS A 76 -52.69 12.63 0.53
C LYS A 76 -52.12 11.41 1.28
N ASN A 77 -52.35 11.36 2.59
CA ASN A 77 -52.11 10.19 3.43
C ASN A 77 -52.93 8.99 2.93
N ILE A 78 -52.25 7.94 2.44
CA ILE A 78 -52.83 6.60 2.35
C ILE A 78 -52.26 5.80 3.51
N ASN A 79 -53.12 5.58 4.51
CA ASN A 79 -52.87 4.77 5.68
C ASN A 79 -52.98 3.29 5.26
N ILE A 80 -51.90 2.51 5.34
CA ILE A 80 -51.98 1.05 5.23
C ILE A 80 -51.54 0.46 6.58
N PRO A 81 -52.42 -0.25 7.30
CA PRO A 81 -52.15 -0.70 8.66
C PRO A 81 -51.14 -1.86 8.67
N ARG A 82 -50.17 -1.76 9.59
CA ARG A 82 -49.40 -2.90 10.08
C ARG A 82 -50.31 -3.75 10.96
N ASN A 83 -50.68 -4.94 10.53
CA ASN A 83 -50.94 -6.04 11.45
C ASN A 83 -50.83 -7.41 10.78
N GLY A 84 -49.97 -8.24 11.36
CA GLY A 84 -50.03 -9.71 11.40
C GLY A 84 -49.97 -10.46 10.06
N ILE A 85 -48.98 -11.35 9.93
CA ILE A 85 -49.21 -12.78 9.63
C ILE A 85 -47.89 -13.52 9.92
N LYS A 86 -47.99 -14.46 10.86
CA LYS A 86 -47.02 -15.51 11.15
C LYS A 86 -47.13 -16.59 10.06
N ASN A 87 -46.01 -17.23 9.76
CA ASN A 87 -45.89 -18.56 9.12
C ASN A 87 -46.67 -18.78 7.82
N ALA A 88 -45.98 -18.70 6.68
CA ALA A 88 -46.38 -19.47 5.49
C ALA A 88 -45.14 -19.96 4.74
N VAL A 89 -45.06 -21.29 4.65
CA VAL A 89 -44.11 -22.11 3.89
C VAL A 89 -44.24 -21.77 2.40
N PHE A 90 -43.12 -21.52 1.72
CA PHE A 90 -43.12 -21.34 0.26
C PHE A 90 -43.27 -22.69 -0.42
N ALA A 91 -44.47 -22.97 -0.92
CA ALA A 91 -44.70 -23.97 -1.96
C ALA A 91 -44.28 -23.38 -3.31
N ALA A 92 -43.50 -24.16 -4.07
CA ALA A 92 -43.08 -23.83 -5.43
C ALA A 92 -44.28 -23.85 -6.38
N THR A 93 -44.57 -22.72 -7.01
CA THR A 93 -45.44 -22.66 -8.20
C THR A 93 -44.69 -21.95 -9.33
N ASP A 94 -44.43 -22.71 -10.39
CA ASP A 94 -43.99 -22.23 -11.69
C ASP A 94 -44.98 -21.20 -12.22
N SER A 95 -44.55 -19.95 -12.34
CA SER A 95 -45.20 -18.94 -13.16
C SER A 95 -44.12 -18.12 -13.85
N PRO A 96 -44.15 -17.98 -15.18
CA PRO A 96 -43.13 -17.22 -15.90
C PRO A 96 -43.16 -15.77 -15.42
N LEU A 97 -42.00 -15.26 -15.02
CA LEU A 97 -41.83 -13.88 -14.60
C LEU A 97 -42.29 -12.95 -15.75
N PRO A 98 -43.13 -11.94 -15.48
CA PRO A 98 -43.46 -10.95 -16.50
C PRO A 98 -42.18 -10.25 -16.94
N GLU A 99 -41.94 -10.20 -18.26
CA GLU A 99 -40.82 -9.48 -18.84
C GLU A 99 -40.80 -8.06 -18.29
N ARG A 100 -39.65 -7.64 -17.73
CA ARG A 100 -39.47 -6.27 -17.26
C ARG A 100 -39.77 -5.32 -18.42
N PRO A 101 -40.67 -4.34 -18.26
CA PRO A 101 -40.83 -3.30 -19.27
C PRO A 101 -39.51 -2.56 -19.39
N VAL A 102 -38.90 -2.67 -20.58
CA VAL A 102 -37.68 -1.96 -20.96
C VAL A 102 -37.92 -0.47 -20.69
N SER A 103 -37.04 0.16 -19.91
CA SER A 103 -37.20 1.56 -19.57
C SER A 103 -37.20 2.39 -20.86
N LEU A 104 -38.08 3.40 -20.97
CA LEU A 104 -38.04 4.38 -22.07
C LEU A 104 -36.68 5.11 -22.13
N TYR A 105 -35.87 5.06 -21.06
CA TYR A 105 -34.47 5.50 -21.06
C TYR A 105 -33.50 4.51 -21.72
N GLU A 106 -33.76 3.21 -21.69
CA GLU A 106 -32.97 2.19 -22.40
C GLU A 106 -33.29 2.17 -23.90
N GLN A 107 -34.52 2.53 -24.30
CA GLN A 107 -34.90 2.73 -25.70
C GLN A 107 -34.24 3.98 -26.32
N ARG A 108 -33.78 4.92 -25.49
CA ARG A 108 -32.86 6.01 -25.86
C ARG A 108 -31.41 5.64 -25.55
N ALA A 109 -31.00 4.41 -25.83
CA ALA A 109 -29.63 4.20 -26.30
C ALA A 109 -29.49 5.03 -27.57
N THR A 110 -29.21 6.32 -27.42
CA THR A 110 -28.87 7.23 -28.50
C THR A 110 -27.88 6.49 -29.37
N GLU A 111 -28.24 6.20 -30.61
CA GLU A 111 -27.31 5.69 -31.61
C GLU A 111 -26.05 6.55 -31.46
N LYS A 112 -24.96 5.92 -31.01
CA LYS A 112 -23.72 6.66 -30.76
C LYS A 112 -23.37 7.35 -32.08
N PRO A 113 -23.12 8.67 -32.07
CA PRO A 113 -22.76 9.35 -33.31
C PRO A 113 -21.55 8.66 -33.91
N ALA A 114 -21.51 8.55 -35.23
CA ALA A 114 -20.38 7.93 -35.91
C ALA A 114 -19.07 8.60 -35.46
N PRO A 115 -18.02 7.83 -35.16
CA PRO A 115 -16.74 8.40 -34.73
C PRO A 115 -16.17 9.27 -35.85
N LEU A 116 -15.60 10.42 -35.48
CA LEU A 116 -14.86 11.30 -36.41
C LEU A 116 -13.62 10.59 -36.96
N LEU A 117 -13.03 9.74 -36.13
CA LEU A 117 -11.84 8.96 -36.45
C LEU A 117 -11.96 7.60 -35.76
N SER A 118 -11.80 6.52 -36.51
CA SER A 118 -11.48 5.20 -35.97
C SER A 118 -10.23 4.66 -36.65
N TYR A 119 -9.30 4.12 -35.87
CA TYR A 119 -8.11 3.45 -36.40
C TYR A 119 -7.60 2.39 -35.42
N ARG A 120 -6.79 1.46 -35.94
CA ARG A 120 -6.10 0.43 -35.17
C ARG A 120 -4.61 0.73 -35.11
N PRO A 121 -4.04 1.03 -33.93
CA PRO A 121 -2.61 1.23 -33.78
C PRO A 121 -1.81 0.01 -34.24
N ALA A 122 -0.60 0.24 -34.75
CA ALA A 122 0.30 -0.82 -35.16
C ALA A 122 0.95 -1.47 -33.92
N GLY A 123 0.50 -2.68 -33.58
CA GLY A 123 1.06 -3.46 -32.49
C GLY A 123 0.75 -2.93 -31.08
N GLY A 124 1.19 -3.67 -30.07
CA GLY A 124 0.99 -3.31 -28.67
C GLY A 124 -0.30 -3.86 -28.07
N LEU A 125 -0.75 -3.23 -26.99
CA LEU A 125 -1.93 -3.63 -26.23
C LEU A 125 -3.19 -2.86 -26.60
N VAL A 126 -3.04 -1.78 -27.38
CA VAL A 126 -4.15 -0.96 -27.85
C VAL A 126 -4.62 -1.49 -29.20
N HIS A 127 -5.88 -1.90 -29.27
CA HIS A 127 -6.45 -2.57 -30.45
C HIS A 127 -7.18 -1.61 -31.37
N GLU A 128 -8.00 -0.73 -30.80
CA GLU A 128 -8.83 0.20 -31.56
C GLU A 128 -9.01 1.51 -30.80
N VAL A 129 -8.91 2.62 -31.52
CA VAL A 129 -9.08 3.97 -30.98
C VAL A 129 -10.20 4.65 -31.77
N ARG A 130 -11.24 5.08 -31.07
CA ARG A 130 -12.41 5.74 -31.62
C ARG A 130 -12.53 7.13 -31.02
N VAL A 131 -12.60 8.16 -31.87
CA VAL A 131 -12.63 9.56 -31.46
C VAL A 131 -13.96 10.17 -31.87
N TYR A 132 -14.62 10.80 -30.90
CA TYR A 132 -15.93 11.42 -31.05
C TYR A 132 -15.86 12.93 -30.80
N PRO A 133 -16.80 13.72 -31.37
CA PRO A 133 -16.90 15.13 -31.03
C PRO A 133 -17.23 15.29 -29.54
N TRP A 134 -16.70 16.34 -28.92
CA TRP A 134 -17.02 16.64 -27.54
C TRP A 134 -18.47 17.13 -27.42
N LYS A 135 -19.23 16.61 -26.43
CA LYS A 135 -20.68 16.86 -26.31
C LYS A 135 -21.01 18.34 -26.07
N ASN A 136 -20.16 19.04 -25.32
CA ASN A 136 -20.44 20.41 -24.88
C ASN A 136 -19.62 21.42 -25.67
N GLN A 137 -20.30 22.37 -26.31
CA GLN A 137 -19.65 23.49 -26.98
C GLN A 137 -19.31 24.59 -25.97
N TYR A 138 -18.12 25.18 -26.09
CA TYR A 138 -17.70 26.32 -25.29
C TYR A 138 -16.75 27.23 -26.07
N THR A 139 -16.68 28.50 -25.67
CA THR A 139 -15.85 29.51 -26.36
C THR A 139 -14.78 30.14 -25.45
N TYR A 140 -14.78 29.81 -24.15
CA TYR A 140 -13.94 30.47 -23.14
C TYR A 140 -12.44 30.40 -23.46
N TYR A 141 -11.95 29.28 -24.02
CA TYR A 141 -10.54 29.09 -24.36
C TYR A 141 -10.16 29.46 -25.81
N GLU A 142 -11.10 29.94 -26.62
CA GLU A 142 -10.83 30.31 -28.02
C GLU A 142 -9.87 31.51 -28.12
N GLN A 143 -9.93 32.42 -27.14
CA GLN A 143 -9.01 33.55 -27.09
C GLN A 143 -7.55 33.10 -26.90
N PHE A 144 -7.33 32.09 -26.07
CA PHE A 144 -6.01 31.51 -25.87
C PHE A 144 -5.45 30.93 -27.17
N ALA A 145 -6.23 30.10 -27.87
CA ALA A 145 -5.80 29.50 -29.13
C ALA A 145 -5.43 30.57 -30.18
N ARG A 146 -6.22 31.65 -30.29
CA ARG A 146 -5.92 32.77 -31.19
C ARG A 146 -4.60 33.47 -30.83
N PHE A 147 -4.33 33.66 -29.54
CA PHE A 147 -3.06 34.23 -29.09
C PHE A 147 -1.89 33.28 -29.36
N ALA A 148 -2.05 31.99 -29.10
CA ALA A 148 -1.03 30.98 -29.38
C ALA A 148 -0.62 31.01 -30.87
N VAL A 149 -1.60 31.02 -31.78
CA VAL A 149 -1.34 31.12 -33.23
C VAL A 149 -0.64 32.43 -33.58
N ARG A 150 -1.08 33.57 -33.03
CA ARG A 150 -0.44 34.87 -33.28
C ARG A 150 1.02 34.89 -32.82
N HIS A 151 1.31 34.22 -31.71
CA HIS A 151 2.61 34.25 -31.07
C HIS A 151 3.50 33.07 -31.44
N VAL A 152 3.06 32.09 -32.23
CA VAL A 152 3.81 30.86 -32.51
C VAL A 152 5.22 31.13 -33.06
N ASN A 153 5.35 32.13 -33.93
CA ASN A 153 6.60 32.51 -34.60
C ASN A 153 7.37 33.65 -33.91
N VAL A 154 6.90 34.13 -32.75
CA VAL A 154 7.60 35.18 -32.01
C VAL A 154 8.81 34.57 -31.30
N GLU A 155 10.01 35.02 -31.68
CA GLU A 155 11.22 34.69 -30.93
C GLU A 155 11.48 35.70 -29.81
N GLY A 156 11.96 35.22 -28.66
CA GLY A 156 12.38 36.10 -27.56
C GLY A 156 13.88 36.38 -27.57
N SER A 157 14.25 37.58 -27.12
CA SER A 157 15.63 38.02 -26.89
C SER A 157 16.02 37.87 -25.42
N ALA A 158 17.33 37.79 -25.14
CA ALA A 158 17.85 37.70 -23.77
C ALA A 158 17.25 38.79 -22.87
N CYS A 159 16.71 38.37 -21.74
CA CYS A 159 16.09 39.24 -20.75
C CYS A 159 16.23 38.65 -19.34
N PRO A 160 16.11 39.47 -18.28
CA PRO A 160 16.11 38.99 -16.91
C PRO A 160 14.95 38.02 -16.67
N GLU A 161 15.18 37.06 -15.77
CA GLU A 161 14.11 36.18 -15.31
C GLU A 161 13.03 36.95 -14.55
N VAL A 162 11.77 36.66 -14.87
CA VAL A 162 10.61 37.26 -14.22
C VAL A 162 9.61 36.17 -13.88
N ASP A 163 9.32 36.02 -12.59
CA ASP A 163 8.36 35.05 -12.11
C ASP A 163 6.94 35.33 -12.59
N PHE A 164 6.22 34.25 -12.84
CA PHE A 164 4.80 34.28 -13.15
C PHE A 164 4.10 33.10 -12.46
N PHE A 165 2.98 33.39 -11.81
CA PHE A 165 2.17 32.40 -11.12
C PHE A 165 0.72 32.48 -11.59
N SER A 166 0.20 31.34 -12.03
CA SER A 166 -1.21 31.15 -12.35
C SER A 166 -1.49 29.65 -12.34
N TYR A 167 -2.66 29.26 -11.83
CA TYR A 167 -3.11 27.86 -11.89
C TYR A 167 -3.56 27.45 -13.29
N MET A 168 -4.05 28.42 -14.08
CA MET A 168 -4.48 28.25 -15.47
C MET A 168 -3.92 29.40 -16.31
N PRO A 169 -2.61 29.37 -16.61
CA PRO A 169 -1.89 30.48 -17.22
C PRO A 169 -2.40 30.80 -18.63
N GLN A 170 -2.56 32.10 -18.90
CA GLN A 170 -2.96 32.64 -20.20
C GLN A 170 -2.11 33.87 -20.55
N TYR A 171 -1.93 34.15 -21.84
CA TYR A 171 -1.19 35.34 -22.29
C TYR A 171 -1.75 36.66 -21.74
N SER A 172 -3.08 36.76 -21.62
CA SER A 172 -3.76 37.97 -21.14
C SER A 172 -3.46 38.32 -19.67
N GLN A 173 -2.92 37.37 -18.91
CA GLN A 173 -2.58 37.55 -17.49
C GLN A 173 -1.14 38.04 -17.29
N MET A 174 -0.29 37.96 -18.31
CA MET A 174 1.12 38.30 -18.21
C MET A 174 1.37 39.76 -18.54
N ASN A 175 2.22 40.41 -17.75
CA ASN A 175 2.76 41.72 -18.11
C ASN A 175 3.82 41.60 -19.23
N ARG A 176 4.29 42.73 -19.74
CA ARG A 176 5.26 42.77 -20.86
C ARG A 176 6.58 42.07 -20.53
N ALA A 177 7.06 42.16 -19.30
CA ALA A 177 8.34 41.57 -18.89
C ALA A 177 8.21 40.04 -18.76
N GLN A 178 7.12 39.55 -18.17
CA GLN A 178 6.79 38.13 -18.08
C GLN A 178 6.61 37.51 -19.47
N LEU A 179 5.92 38.20 -20.38
CA LEU A 179 5.73 37.73 -21.75
C LEU A 179 7.07 37.68 -22.52
N ALA A 180 7.94 38.68 -22.33
CA ALA A 180 9.28 38.69 -22.92
C ALA A 180 10.12 37.52 -22.41
N TYR A 181 10.11 37.27 -21.10
CA TYR A 181 10.79 36.13 -20.50
C TYR A 181 10.25 34.79 -21.04
N TYR A 182 8.93 34.64 -21.10
CA TYR A 182 8.30 33.45 -21.67
C TYR A 182 8.76 33.18 -23.11
N PHE A 183 8.76 34.19 -23.98
CA PHE A 183 9.21 34.01 -25.36
C PHE A 183 10.70 33.70 -25.44
N TRP A 184 11.53 34.29 -24.59
CA TRP A 184 12.96 33.98 -24.55
C TRP A 184 13.19 32.55 -24.07
N TRP A 185 12.54 32.14 -22.98
CA TRP A 185 12.55 30.77 -22.49
C TRP A 185 12.10 29.79 -23.57
N ARG A 186 10.97 30.06 -24.23
CA ARG A 186 10.40 29.19 -25.28
C ARG A 186 11.34 29.06 -26.48
N THR A 187 11.97 30.15 -26.92
CA THR A 187 12.97 30.12 -27.99
C THR A 187 14.17 29.24 -27.62
N ASN A 188 14.71 29.40 -26.41
CA ASN A 188 15.82 28.56 -25.92
C ASN A 188 15.40 27.09 -25.79
N PHE A 189 14.22 26.85 -25.24
CA PHE A 189 13.67 25.51 -25.10
C PHE A 189 13.54 24.85 -26.47
N ARG A 190 12.97 25.51 -27.48
CA ARG A 190 12.90 24.98 -28.86
C ARG A 190 14.28 24.71 -29.48
N ARG A 191 15.31 25.44 -29.08
CA ARG A 191 16.71 25.24 -29.51
C ARG A 191 17.47 24.16 -28.70
N GLY A 192 16.81 23.53 -27.73
CA GLY A 192 17.39 22.45 -26.91
C GLY A 192 18.03 22.93 -25.60
N THR A 193 17.98 24.23 -25.28
CA THR A 193 18.51 24.78 -24.04
C THR A 193 17.39 24.95 -23.00
N CYS A 194 17.51 24.28 -21.85
CA CYS A 194 16.53 24.36 -20.78
C CYS A 194 16.94 25.41 -19.75
N LEU A 195 16.26 26.57 -19.77
CA LEU A 195 16.42 27.62 -18.77
C LEU A 195 15.52 27.37 -17.56
N HIS A 196 15.74 28.04 -16.44
CA HIS A 196 14.79 27.98 -15.32
C HIS A 196 13.42 28.53 -15.77
N ALA A 197 12.33 27.96 -15.23
CA ALA A 197 10.99 28.44 -15.51
C ALA A 197 10.05 28.10 -14.36
N SER A 198 9.18 29.05 -14.04
CA SER A 198 8.05 28.80 -13.16
C SER A 198 7.08 27.79 -13.78
N TYR A 199 6.37 27.07 -12.92
CA TYR A 199 5.38 26.07 -13.33
C TYR A 199 4.32 26.63 -14.31
N ALA A 200 3.94 27.91 -14.15
CA ALA A 200 2.96 28.57 -15.00
C ALA A 200 3.46 28.72 -16.46
N TYR A 201 4.75 29.01 -16.69
CA TYR A 201 5.29 29.06 -18.05
C TYR A 201 5.32 27.68 -18.71
N LEU A 202 5.62 26.63 -17.93
CA LEU A 202 5.61 25.25 -18.43
C LEU A 202 4.19 24.81 -18.85
N LEU A 203 3.19 25.08 -18.01
CA LEU A 203 1.79 24.83 -18.36
C LEU A 203 1.34 25.62 -19.59
N LEU A 204 1.73 26.89 -19.67
CA LEU A 204 1.40 27.74 -20.82
C LEU A 204 1.93 27.13 -22.13
N PHE A 205 3.16 26.61 -22.12
CA PHE A 205 3.76 25.93 -23.27
C PHE A 205 3.09 24.58 -23.60
N LEU A 206 2.68 23.80 -22.61
CA LEU A 206 1.88 22.60 -22.85
C LEU A 206 0.53 22.95 -23.50
N TYR A 207 -0.12 24.03 -23.06
CA TYR A 207 -1.34 24.52 -23.71
C TYR A 207 -1.08 25.02 -25.12
N GLU A 208 0.06 25.68 -25.39
CA GLU A 208 0.45 26.01 -26.76
C GLU A 208 0.50 24.76 -27.63
N ILE A 209 1.22 23.71 -27.22
CA ILE A 209 1.33 22.47 -28.01
C ILE A 209 -0.05 21.87 -28.30
N ILE A 210 -0.92 21.78 -27.28
CA ILE A 210 -2.27 21.24 -27.41
C ILE A 210 -3.12 22.06 -28.40
N ASN A 211 -2.97 23.39 -28.43
CA ASN A 211 -3.80 24.28 -29.25
C ASN A 211 -3.21 24.62 -30.62
N LEU A 212 -1.96 24.22 -30.89
CA LEU A 212 -1.23 24.52 -32.13
C LEU A 212 -1.11 23.30 -33.05
N ASP A 213 -2.12 22.43 -33.04
CA ASP A 213 -2.17 21.20 -33.84
C ASP A 213 -1.83 21.43 -35.32
N ASP A 214 -2.39 22.47 -35.94
CA ASP A 214 -2.15 22.78 -37.36
C ASP A 214 -0.79 23.46 -37.63
N GLN A 215 -0.05 23.89 -36.60
CA GLN A 215 1.15 24.72 -36.73
C GLN A 215 2.44 24.00 -36.35
N ILE A 216 2.35 22.89 -35.63
CA ILE A 216 3.49 22.09 -35.16
C ILE A 216 3.26 20.67 -35.64
N SER A 217 4.27 20.02 -36.23
CA SER A 217 4.10 18.61 -36.61
C SER A 217 3.81 17.76 -35.36
N PRO A 218 2.91 16.77 -35.43
CA PRO A 218 2.55 15.98 -34.26
C PRO A 218 3.74 15.32 -33.56
N GLN A 219 4.74 14.85 -34.32
CA GLN A 219 5.95 14.26 -33.75
C GLN A 219 6.71 15.29 -32.90
N THR A 220 6.88 16.52 -33.42
CA THR A 220 7.53 17.61 -32.68
C THR A 220 6.75 18.00 -31.43
N GLY A 221 5.41 17.99 -31.50
CA GLY A 221 4.55 18.24 -30.35
C GLY A 221 4.76 17.20 -29.25
N GLN A 222 4.71 15.91 -29.60
CA GLN A 222 4.92 14.79 -28.68
C GLN A 222 6.33 14.85 -28.05
N GLU A 223 7.36 15.07 -28.86
CA GLU A 223 8.76 15.19 -28.41
C GLU A 223 8.94 16.37 -27.45
N ASN A 224 8.32 17.52 -27.73
CA ASN A 224 8.40 18.69 -26.86
C ASN A 224 7.68 18.47 -25.52
N MET A 225 6.53 17.80 -25.52
CA MET A 225 5.83 17.44 -24.28
C MET A 225 6.68 16.49 -23.42
N LEU A 226 7.25 15.45 -24.03
CA LEU A 226 8.14 14.51 -23.33
C LEU A 226 9.39 15.22 -22.80
N ARG A 227 10.06 16.03 -23.63
CA ARG A 227 11.28 16.74 -23.24
C ARG A 227 11.04 17.75 -22.13
N LEU A 228 9.89 18.44 -22.15
CA LEU A 228 9.50 19.36 -21.07
C LEU A 228 9.38 18.59 -19.76
N TRP A 229 8.69 17.45 -19.80
CA TRP A 229 8.57 16.59 -18.63
C TRP A 229 9.93 16.12 -18.11
N LEU A 230 10.77 15.54 -18.97
CA LEU A 230 12.12 15.07 -18.59
C LEU A 230 12.99 16.20 -18.00
N SER A 231 12.89 17.41 -18.54
CA SER A 231 13.73 18.54 -18.13
C SER A 231 13.31 19.17 -16.79
N TYR A 232 12.03 19.12 -16.45
CA TYR A 232 11.47 19.90 -15.33
C TYR A 232 10.81 19.06 -14.24
N ARG A 233 10.57 17.76 -14.43
CA ARG A 233 9.82 16.92 -13.48
C ARG A 233 10.42 16.86 -12.07
N GLU A 234 11.74 16.88 -11.94
CA GLU A 234 12.40 16.82 -10.63
C GLU A 234 12.11 18.08 -9.78
N HIS A 235 12.05 19.24 -10.43
CA HIS A 235 11.73 20.53 -9.78
C HIS A 235 10.22 20.78 -9.68
N HIS A 236 9.43 20.19 -10.60
CA HIS A 236 7.98 20.37 -10.68
C HIS A 236 7.24 19.01 -10.77
N PRO A 237 7.15 18.23 -9.67
CA PRO A 237 6.57 16.87 -9.70
C PRO A 237 5.11 16.80 -10.13
N ARG A 238 4.36 17.91 -10.06
CA ARG A 238 2.98 17.99 -10.55
C ARG A 238 2.86 17.76 -12.05
N LEU A 239 3.94 17.97 -12.82
CA LEU A 239 3.99 17.65 -14.25
C LEU A 239 3.73 16.17 -14.51
N ASP A 240 4.14 15.28 -13.61
CA ASP A 240 3.96 13.84 -13.76
C ASP A 240 2.49 13.47 -13.97
N VAL A 241 1.57 14.12 -13.24
CA VAL A 241 0.12 13.84 -13.31
C VAL A 241 -0.48 14.32 -14.63
N LEU A 242 -0.08 15.50 -15.09
CA LEU A 242 -0.70 16.14 -16.25
C LEU A 242 -0.11 15.61 -17.56
N VAL A 243 1.21 15.56 -17.66
CA VAL A 243 1.88 15.20 -18.92
C VAL A 243 1.59 13.75 -19.27
N ARG A 244 1.50 12.82 -18.31
CA ARG A 244 1.18 11.41 -18.63
C ARG A 244 -0.19 11.21 -19.28
N GLU A 245 -1.19 12.02 -18.92
CA GLU A 245 -2.51 11.93 -19.56
C GLU A 245 -2.52 12.70 -20.87
N TRP A 246 -2.00 13.93 -20.87
CA TRP A 246 -2.03 14.77 -22.08
C TRP A 246 -1.13 14.23 -23.19
N LEU A 247 0.01 13.61 -22.87
CA LEU A 247 0.90 12.97 -23.84
C LEU A 247 0.23 11.74 -24.46
N CYS A 248 -0.47 10.94 -23.66
CA CYS A 248 -1.28 9.81 -24.14
C CYS A 248 -2.38 10.32 -25.08
N ASP A 249 -3.19 11.28 -24.62
CA ASP A 249 -4.29 11.86 -25.40
C ASP A 249 -3.78 12.45 -26.73
N TYR A 250 -2.72 13.26 -26.69
CA TYR A 250 -2.10 13.87 -27.86
C TYR A 250 -1.65 12.79 -28.86
N SER A 251 -0.96 11.76 -28.38
CA SER A 251 -0.47 10.68 -29.23
C SER A 251 -1.61 9.91 -29.90
N LEU A 252 -2.68 9.62 -29.16
CA LEU A 252 -3.86 8.92 -29.69
C LEU A 252 -4.61 9.77 -30.72
N LEU A 253 -4.77 11.07 -30.50
CA LEU A 253 -5.43 11.95 -31.45
C LEU A 253 -4.65 12.08 -32.77
N HIS A 254 -3.32 12.06 -32.72
CA HIS A 254 -2.45 12.18 -33.89
C HIS A 254 -1.97 10.84 -34.46
N ARG A 255 -2.46 9.71 -33.95
CA ARG A 255 -2.06 8.35 -34.38
C ARG A 255 -0.56 8.08 -34.24
N LEU A 256 0.07 8.66 -33.21
CA LEU A 256 1.48 8.44 -32.91
C LEU A 256 1.67 7.19 -32.06
N PRO A 257 2.80 6.46 -32.25
CA PRO A 257 3.19 5.44 -31.29
C PRO A 257 3.53 6.10 -29.94
N PRO A 258 3.60 5.29 -28.87
CA PRO A 258 4.07 5.77 -27.58
C PRO A 258 5.48 6.36 -27.72
N PRO A 259 5.77 7.48 -27.03
CA PRO A 259 7.09 8.08 -27.13
C PRO A 259 8.13 7.19 -26.45
N ARG A 260 9.37 7.22 -26.94
CA ARG A 260 10.46 6.45 -26.34
C ARG A 260 10.85 7.05 -25.00
N LEU A 261 10.58 6.33 -23.92
CA LEU A 261 10.89 6.75 -22.56
C LEU A 261 12.28 6.22 -22.15
N PRO A 262 13.09 7.03 -21.43
CA PRO A 262 14.30 6.53 -20.77
C PRO A 262 13.94 5.48 -19.70
N GLU A 263 14.69 4.39 -19.59
CA GLU A 263 14.42 3.28 -18.65
C GLU A 263 14.18 3.75 -17.21
N ARG A 264 14.96 4.74 -16.75
CA ARG A 264 14.85 5.34 -15.41
C ARG A 264 13.49 5.98 -15.14
N ASP A 265 12.82 6.49 -16.18
CA ASP A 265 11.63 7.33 -16.08
C ASP A 265 10.35 6.62 -16.56
N VAL A 266 10.46 5.43 -17.15
CA VAL A 266 9.31 4.60 -17.60
C VAL A 266 8.30 4.44 -16.47
N ARG A 267 8.78 4.12 -15.26
CA ARG A 267 7.91 3.86 -14.13
C ARG A 267 7.11 5.10 -13.73
N GLU A 268 7.77 6.25 -13.63
CA GLU A 268 7.19 7.52 -13.19
C GLU A 268 6.16 8.03 -14.19
N MET A 269 6.38 7.83 -15.48
CA MET A 269 5.40 8.13 -16.52
C MET A 269 4.14 7.25 -16.38
N ILE A 270 4.32 5.94 -16.18
CA ILE A 270 3.23 4.95 -16.26
C ILE A 270 2.44 4.80 -14.95
N ALA A 271 3.06 5.01 -13.78
CA ALA A 271 2.52 4.61 -12.49
C ALA A 271 1.08 5.09 -12.22
N GLY A 272 0.80 6.36 -12.51
CA GLY A 272 -0.55 6.91 -12.37
C GLY A 272 -1.27 7.16 -13.69
N ALA A 273 -0.82 6.56 -14.79
CA ALA A 273 -1.53 6.67 -16.06
C ALA A 273 -2.83 5.87 -15.99
N GLN A 274 -3.93 6.45 -16.46
CA GLN A 274 -5.21 5.75 -16.55
C GLN A 274 -5.19 4.67 -17.65
N LEU A 275 -4.41 4.86 -18.71
CA LEU A 275 -4.17 3.84 -19.75
C LEU A 275 -2.68 3.50 -19.78
N LYS A 276 -2.26 2.55 -18.95
CA LYS A 276 -0.85 2.11 -18.86
C LYS A 276 -0.43 1.35 -20.11
N GLU A 277 -1.39 0.64 -20.69
CA GLU A 277 -1.28 -0.17 -21.89
C GLU A 277 -0.87 0.62 -23.12
N PHE A 278 -1.12 1.93 -23.15
CA PHE A 278 -0.59 2.81 -24.20
C PHE A 278 0.93 2.85 -24.15
N TYR A 279 1.55 3.02 -22.97
CA TYR A 279 3.00 3.22 -22.85
C TYR A 279 3.83 1.94 -22.98
N VAL A 280 3.18 0.79 -23.10
CA VAL A 280 3.85 -0.51 -23.07
C VAL A 280 3.62 -1.22 -24.39
N SER A 281 4.71 -1.53 -25.08
CA SER A 281 4.67 -2.41 -26.24
C SER A 281 4.49 -3.86 -25.78
N ALA A 282 3.67 -4.63 -26.50
CA ALA A 282 3.45 -6.06 -26.24
C ALA A 282 4.37 -6.95 -27.09
N ALA A 283 5.43 -6.38 -27.68
CA ALA A 283 6.35 -7.14 -28.52
C ALA A 283 7.05 -8.25 -27.73
N GLU A 284 7.40 -9.33 -28.42
CA GLU A 284 8.07 -10.47 -27.81
C GLU A 284 9.45 -10.08 -27.29
N GLY A 285 9.79 -10.51 -26.06
CA GLY A 285 11.06 -10.19 -25.43
C GLY A 285 11.22 -8.72 -25.04
N ASP A 286 10.15 -7.92 -25.10
CA ASP A 286 10.22 -6.51 -24.73
C ASP A 286 10.48 -6.36 -23.24
N ALA A 287 11.67 -5.85 -22.93
CA ALA A 287 12.10 -5.46 -21.60
C ALA A 287 11.06 -4.57 -20.91
N ALA A 288 10.50 -3.59 -21.63
CA ALA A 288 9.52 -2.66 -21.10
C ALA A 288 8.21 -3.35 -20.72
N PHE A 289 7.79 -4.40 -21.44
CA PHE A 289 6.61 -5.20 -21.07
C PHE A 289 6.84 -5.96 -19.76
N THR A 290 8.01 -6.60 -19.63
CA THR A 290 8.40 -7.33 -18.42
C THR A 290 8.46 -6.39 -17.21
N ASP A 291 9.06 -5.21 -17.39
CA ASP A 291 9.14 -4.19 -16.36
C ASP A 291 7.75 -3.64 -15.98
N ALA A 292 6.86 -3.45 -16.95
CA ALA A 292 5.48 -3.07 -16.68
C ALA A 292 4.73 -4.14 -15.86
N MET A 293 4.94 -5.43 -16.13
CA MET A 293 4.35 -6.50 -15.33
C MET A 293 4.89 -6.49 -13.90
N LEU A 294 6.21 -6.37 -13.75
CA LEU A 294 6.87 -6.31 -12.45
C LEU A 294 6.34 -5.14 -11.59
N TYR A 295 6.16 -3.96 -12.19
CA TYR A 295 5.81 -2.75 -11.45
C TYR A 295 4.31 -2.53 -11.25
N PHE A 296 3.47 -2.99 -12.17
CA PHE A 296 2.06 -2.60 -12.23
C PHE A 296 1.07 -3.77 -12.28
N CYS A 297 1.55 -5.01 -12.43
CA CYS A 297 0.71 -6.21 -12.46
C CYS A 297 0.82 -7.05 -11.17
N SER A 298 1.11 -6.43 -10.03
CA SER A 298 1.24 -7.12 -8.74
C SER A 298 0.57 -6.34 -7.61
N ASN A 299 -0.06 -7.05 -6.68
CA ASN A 299 -0.51 -6.49 -5.40
C ASN A 299 0.62 -6.41 -4.36
N TYR A 300 1.73 -7.11 -4.62
CA TYR A 300 2.91 -7.14 -3.78
C TYR A 300 4.00 -6.20 -4.31
N ASP A 301 4.43 -5.26 -3.47
CA ASP A 301 5.56 -4.37 -3.76
C ASP A 301 6.79 -4.80 -2.94
N TYR A 302 7.72 -5.49 -3.61
CA TYR A 302 8.95 -6.00 -2.99
C TYR A 302 9.84 -4.88 -2.44
N ARG A 303 9.70 -3.63 -2.91
CA ARG A 303 10.49 -2.49 -2.43
C ARG A 303 10.11 -2.05 -1.02
N LYS A 304 8.88 -2.38 -0.60
CA LYS A 304 8.41 -2.18 0.77
C LYS A 304 8.87 -3.29 1.71
N SER A 305 9.53 -4.33 1.19
CA SER A 305 10.06 -5.42 2.00
C SER A 305 11.16 -4.90 2.91
N LYS A 306 11.17 -5.37 4.17
CA LYS A 306 12.23 -5.06 5.16
C LYS A 306 13.63 -5.46 4.69
N PHE A 307 13.71 -6.38 3.72
CA PHE A 307 14.96 -6.93 3.19
C PHE A 307 15.43 -6.22 1.92
N PHE A 308 14.65 -5.25 1.42
CA PHE A 308 15.03 -4.39 0.32
C PHE A 308 15.83 -3.20 0.86
N SER A 309 17.15 -3.23 0.64
CA SER A 309 18.09 -2.16 0.98
C SER A 309 18.84 -1.70 -0.28
N PRO A 310 19.55 -0.56 -0.26
CA PRO A 310 20.35 -0.12 -1.41
C PRO A 310 21.34 -1.18 -1.90
N ASP A 311 21.91 -1.97 -0.99
CA ASP A 311 22.88 -3.03 -1.31
C ASP A 311 22.20 -4.27 -1.92
N THR A 312 21.00 -4.63 -1.46
CA THR A 312 20.27 -5.80 -1.98
C THR A 312 19.40 -5.48 -3.20
N ALA A 313 19.13 -4.20 -3.47
CA ALA A 313 18.23 -3.75 -4.53
C ALA A 313 18.57 -4.29 -5.93
N PRO A 314 19.84 -4.33 -6.39
CA PRO A 314 20.19 -4.89 -7.70
C PRO A 314 19.85 -6.39 -7.81
N HIS A 315 20.05 -7.14 -6.72
CA HIS A 315 19.79 -8.57 -6.65
C HIS A 315 18.30 -8.87 -6.68
N PHE A 316 17.51 -8.13 -5.90
CA PHE A 316 16.05 -8.20 -5.94
C PHE A 316 15.53 -7.88 -7.34
N HIS A 317 15.98 -6.76 -7.92
CA HIS A 317 15.50 -6.35 -9.23
C HIS A 317 15.82 -7.39 -10.29
N ARG A 318 17.06 -7.89 -10.35
CA ARG A 318 17.46 -8.94 -11.30
C ARG A 318 16.66 -10.24 -11.11
N ALA A 319 16.60 -10.76 -9.88
CA ALA A 319 15.93 -12.03 -9.59
C ALA A 319 14.43 -11.96 -9.90
N LEU A 320 13.74 -10.93 -9.39
CA LEU A 320 12.29 -10.79 -9.56
C LEU A 320 11.92 -10.50 -11.02
N ARG A 321 12.69 -9.65 -11.71
CA ARG A 321 12.46 -9.35 -13.14
C ARG A 321 12.57 -10.60 -14.00
N GLY A 322 13.62 -11.39 -13.84
CA GLY A 322 13.75 -12.63 -14.63
C GLY A 322 12.74 -13.71 -14.23
N ALA A 323 12.29 -13.75 -12.97
CA ALA A 323 11.18 -14.63 -12.57
C ALA A 323 9.88 -14.27 -13.29
N VAL A 324 9.58 -12.97 -13.43
CA VAL A 324 8.45 -12.49 -14.24
C VAL A 324 8.65 -12.87 -15.71
N GLU A 325 9.85 -12.70 -16.26
CA GLU A 325 10.15 -13.08 -17.65
C GLU A 325 9.90 -14.58 -17.92
N VAL A 326 10.33 -15.45 -16.99
CA VAL A 326 10.05 -16.89 -17.05
C VAL A 326 8.55 -17.17 -17.01
N ALA A 327 7.82 -16.53 -16.10
CA ALA A 327 6.37 -16.71 -15.99
C ALA A 327 5.64 -16.25 -17.26
N LEU A 328 6.04 -15.13 -17.85
CA LEU A 328 5.47 -14.62 -19.10
C LEU A 328 5.76 -15.53 -20.28
N ARG A 329 6.96 -16.12 -20.37
CA ARG A 329 7.30 -17.10 -21.39
C ARG A 329 6.46 -18.37 -21.25
N TYR A 330 6.35 -18.92 -20.04
CA TYR A 330 5.51 -20.08 -19.77
C TYR A 330 4.03 -19.83 -20.13
N GLN A 331 3.49 -18.66 -19.78
CA GLN A 331 2.12 -18.31 -20.15
C GLN A 331 1.94 -18.22 -21.68
N ARG A 332 2.89 -17.67 -22.42
CA ARG A 332 2.83 -17.63 -23.89
C ARG A 332 2.83 -19.04 -24.49
N GLU A 333 3.72 -19.90 -24.02
CA GLU A 333 3.84 -21.29 -24.48
C GLU A 333 2.55 -22.08 -24.21
N LYS A 334 1.89 -21.89 -23.06
CA LYS A 334 0.59 -22.51 -22.76
C LYS A 334 -0.58 -21.95 -23.54
N MET A 335 -0.60 -20.65 -23.80
CA MET A 335 -1.73 -19.98 -24.45
C MET A 335 -1.67 -20.03 -25.99
N GLY A 336 -0.51 -20.39 -26.56
CA GLY A 336 -0.30 -20.45 -28.02
C GLY A 336 -0.58 -19.12 -28.73
N GLU A 337 -0.91 -19.16 -30.02
CA GLU A 337 -1.29 -17.97 -30.82
C GLU A 337 -2.54 -17.22 -30.29
N ASN A 338 -3.29 -17.81 -29.36
CA ASN A 338 -4.46 -17.19 -28.71
C ASN A 338 -4.12 -16.29 -27.51
N ALA A 339 -2.84 -16.15 -27.15
CA ALA A 339 -2.37 -15.35 -26.01
C ALA A 339 -2.86 -13.88 -26.01
N THR A 340 -3.06 -13.29 -27.19
CA THR A 340 -3.57 -11.90 -27.31
C THR A 340 -5.10 -11.82 -27.23
N ARG A 341 -5.82 -12.90 -27.59
CA ARG A 341 -7.30 -12.94 -27.63
C ARG A 341 -7.95 -13.26 -26.29
N GLN A 342 -7.24 -13.95 -25.39
CA GLN A 342 -7.73 -14.24 -24.04
C GLN A 342 -7.35 -13.17 -23.00
N ARG A 343 -6.55 -12.16 -23.36
CA ARG A 343 -6.32 -10.99 -22.50
C ARG A 343 -7.58 -10.14 -22.54
N GLY A 344 -8.35 -10.15 -21.44
CA GLY A 344 -9.63 -9.46 -21.31
C GLY A 344 -9.69 -8.14 -22.06
N TYR A 345 -10.65 -8.03 -22.99
CA TYR A 345 -10.90 -6.81 -23.74
C TYR A 345 -11.56 -5.80 -22.82
N SER A 346 -10.90 -4.67 -22.64
CA SER A 346 -11.43 -3.54 -21.88
C SER A 346 -11.58 -2.34 -22.80
N THR A 347 -12.64 -1.57 -22.58
CA THR A 347 -12.85 -0.29 -23.25
C THR A 347 -12.77 0.81 -22.19
N VAL A 348 -11.96 1.84 -22.44
CA VAL A 348 -11.92 3.05 -21.62
C VAL A 348 -12.37 4.25 -22.43
N GLY A 349 -13.34 5.00 -21.89
CA GLY A 349 -13.72 6.31 -22.41
C GLY A 349 -13.04 7.42 -21.61
N ARG A 350 -12.49 8.42 -22.29
CA ARG A 350 -11.85 9.59 -21.66
C ARG A 350 -12.01 10.84 -22.49
N ASP A 351 -11.89 11.98 -21.82
CA ASP A 351 -12.00 13.29 -22.46
C ASP A 351 -10.60 13.87 -22.66
N ALA A 352 -10.21 14.05 -23.93
CA ALA A 352 -8.86 14.46 -24.28
C ALA A 352 -8.48 15.78 -23.61
N PHE A 353 -7.30 15.88 -23.02
CA PHE A 353 -6.79 17.11 -22.38
C PHE A 353 -7.65 17.56 -21.19
N SER A 354 -8.09 16.63 -20.34
CA SER A 354 -8.79 16.96 -19.10
C SER A 354 -7.93 17.87 -18.21
N GLY A 355 -8.50 18.97 -17.72
CA GLY A 355 -7.80 19.97 -16.92
C GLY A 355 -6.87 20.93 -17.68
N ALA A 356 -6.74 20.81 -19.01
CA ALA A 356 -5.97 21.75 -19.82
C ALA A 356 -6.84 22.87 -20.42
N ILE A 357 -6.20 24.01 -20.73
CA ILE A 357 -6.77 25.01 -21.63
C ILE A 357 -6.72 24.43 -23.04
N CYS A 358 -7.89 24.07 -23.57
CA CYS A 358 -8.03 23.45 -24.88
C CYS A 358 -9.22 24.10 -25.59
N SER A 359 -9.03 24.58 -26.82
CA SER A 359 -10.12 25.05 -27.68
C SER A 359 -11.16 23.94 -27.88
N TYR A 360 -12.44 24.32 -27.93
CA TYR A 360 -13.52 23.37 -28.18
C TYR A 360 -13.30 22.62 -29.50
N ARG A 361 -12.69 23.28 -30.49
CA ARG A 361 -12.38 22.69 -31.79
C ARG A 361 -11.41 21.52 -31.71
N LEU A 362 -10.59 21.44 -30.67
CA LEU A 362 -9.59 20.38 -30.48
C LEU A 362 -10.00 19.39 -29.37
N LYS A 363 -10.96 19.77 -28.52
CA LYS A 363 -11.51 18.88 -27.49
C LYS A 363 -12.23 17.69 -28.13
N ARG A 364 -11.92 16.48 -27.68
CA ARG A 364 -12.49 15.23 -28.18
C ARG A 364 -12.82 14.27 -27.04
N HIS A 365 -13.76 13.36 -27.28
CA HIS A 365 -13.92 12.17 -26.46
C HIS A 365 -13.22 10.99 -27.17
N ILE A 366 -12.37 10.26 -26.45
CA ILE A 366 -11.59 9.13 -26.95
C ILE A 366 -12.10 7.87 -26.26
N GLU A 367 -12.56 6.90 -27.03
CA GLU A 367 -12.77 5.53 -26.59
C GLU A 367 -11.61 4.66 -27.10
N VAL A 368 -11.01 3.90 -26.20
CA VAL A 368 -9.88 3.02 -26.51
C VAL A 368 -10.22 1.59 -26.10
N ASP A 369 -10.12 0.67 -27.05
CA ASP A 369 -10.20 -0.76 -26.81
C ASP A 369 -8.80 -1.33 -26.68
N PHE A 370 -8.53 -2.03 -25.58
CA PHE A 370 -7.21 -2.53 -25.24
C PHE A 370 -7.26 -3.84 -24.46
N SER A 371 -6.16 -4.60 -24.51
CA SER A 371 -5.94 -5.77 -23.66
C SER A 371 -5.31 -5.32 -22.36
N SER A 372 -6.08 -5.34 -21.28
CA SER A 372 -5.56 -4.88 -20.00
C SER A 372 -4.63 -5.90 -19.36
N PHE A 373 -3.40 -5.48 -19.02
CA PHE A 373 -2.59 -6.22 -18.05
C PHE A 373 -2.77 -5.67 -16.64
N SER A 374 -3.14 -4.38 -16.53
CA SER A 374 -3.19 -3.71 -15.26
C SER A 374 -4.45 -4.08 -14.48
N HIS A 375 -5.57 -4.41 -15.13
CA HIS A 375 -6.87 -4.69 -14.48
C HIS A 375 -7.27 -6.17 -14.44
N THR A 376 -6.51 -7.06 -15.10
CA THR A 376 -6.83 -8.48 -15.15
C THR A 376 -6.46 -9.17 -13.83
N HIS A 377 -7.46 -9.71 -13.13
CA HIS A 377 -7.27 -10.35 -11.82
C HIS A 377 -6.40 -11.60 -11.89
N GLU A 378 -6.63 -12.48 -12.86
CA GLU A 378 -5.90 -13.76 -12.99
C GLU A 378 -4.39 -13.54 -13.14
N LEU A 379 -3.99 -12.72 -14.13
CA LEU A 379 -2.58 -12.41 -14.37
C LEU A 379 -1.93 -11.76 -13.15
N ARG A 380 -2.66 -10.86 -12.49
CA ARG A 380 -2.16 -10.15 -11.31
C ARG A 380 -1.90 -11.08 -10.13
N PHE A 381 -2.75 -12.09 -9.89
CA PHE A 381 -2.51 -13.09 -8.84
C PHE A 381 -1.30 -13.96 -9.15
N VAL A 382 -1.20 -14.44 -10.40
CA VAL A 382 -0.05 -15.23 -10.84
C VAL A 382 1.24 -14.45 -10.68
N ILE A 383 1.32 -13.21 -11.19
CA ILE A 383 2.52 -12.37 -11.07
C ILE A 383 2.83 -12.07 -9.60
N THR A 384 1.82 -11.75 -8.78
CA THR A 384 2.01 -11.53 -7.34
C THR A 384 2.69 -12.74 -6.68
N ASP A 385 2.20 -13.94 -6.95
CA ASP A 385 2.73 -15.17 -6.35
C ASP A 385 4.09 -15.57 -6.93
N VAL A 386 4.36 -15.29 -8.20
CA VAL A 386 5.71 -15.42 -8.80
C VAL A 386 6.71 -14.51 -8.08
N LEU A 387 6.35 -13.26 -7.79
CA LEU A 387 7.22 -12.34 -7.07
C LEU A 387 7.47 -12.81 -5.63
N LYS A 388 6.42 -13.25 -4.93
CA LYS A 388 6.56 -13.82 -3.58
C LYS A 388 7.43 -15.08 -3.58
N TYR A 389 7.30 -15.93 -4.60
CA TYR A 389 8.09 -17.14 -4.77
C TYR A 389 9.58 -16.83 -4.97
N ALA A 390 9.88 -15.90 -5.89
CA ALA A 390 11.24 -15.43 -6.14
C ALA A 390 11.85 -14.77 -4.90
N GLU A 391 11.08 -13.94 -4.17
CA GLU A 391 11.54 -13.35 -2.93
C GLU A 391 11.76 -14.39 -1.82
N ASN A 392 10.93 -15.44 -1.74
CA ASN A 392 11.16 -16.53 -0.79
C ASN A 392 12.46 -17.29 -1.08
N ALA A 393 12.82 -17.46 -2.35
CA ALA A 393 14.11 -18.04 -2.74
C ALA A 393 15.28 -17.12 -2.35
N LEU A 394 15.15 -15.80 -2.56
CA LEU A 394 16.11 -14.81 -2.06
C LEU A 394 16.25 -14.87 -0.53
N ARG A 395 15.13 -14.89 0.20
CA ARG A 395 15.13 -15.04 1.66
C ARG A 395 15.79 -16.34 2.11
N ALA A 396 15.62 -17.43 1.36
CA ALA A 396 16.28 -18.70 1.66
C ALA A 396 17.79 -18.64 1.44
N ALA A 397 18.24 -18.00 0.35
CA ALA A 397 19.67 -17.76 0.09
C ALA A 397 20.31 -16.88 1.16
N LEU A 398 19.57 -15.89 1.68
CA LEU A 398 19.99 -15.02 2.78
C LEU A 398 19.84 -15.64 4.18
N GLY A 399 19.40 -16.91 4.29
CA GLY A 399 19.22 -17.60 5.58
C GLY A 399 18.05 -17.11 6.43
N ILE A 400 17.18 -16.25 5.90
CA ILE A 400 15.98 -15.76 6.59
C ILE A 400 14.96 -16.91 6.70
N LYS A 401 14.29 -17.08 7.84
CA LYS A 401 13.29 -18.17 8.05
C LYS A 401 11.87 -17.79 7.62
N SER A 402 11.48 -16.52 7.66
CA SER A 402 10.13 -16.08 7.28
C SER A 402 9.87 -16.24 5.79
N ARG A 403 8.65 -16.67 5.44
CA ARG A 403 8.23 -16.93 4.05
C ARG A 403 6.86 -16.31 3.80
N LEU A 404 6.68 -15.77 2.59
CA LEU A 404 5.37 -15.32 2.09
C LEU A 404 4.55 -16.52 1.60
N SER A 405 3.24 -16.44 1.73
CA SER A 405 2.31 -17.43 1.18
C SER A 405 2.22 -17.34 -0.34
N VAL A 406 2.25 -18.50 -1.02
CA VAL A 406 2.21 -18.65 -2.48
C VAL A 406 1.18 -19.72 -2.81
N TYR A 407 0.23 -19.42 -3.71
CA TYR A 407 -0.92 -20.28 -4.02
C TYR A 407 -0.95 -20.69 -5.51
N GLU A 408 -0.77 -19.74 -6.44
CA GLU A 408 -1.03 -19.92 -7.88
C GLU A 408 0.13 -20.58 -8.67
N VAL A 409 1.30 -20.77 -8.05
CA VAL A 409 2.48 -21.30 -8.76
C VAL A 409 2.40 -22.83 -8.87
N GLY A 410 1.80 -23.31 -9.96
CA GLY A 410 1.69 -24.73 -10.30
C GLY A 410 3.03 -25.42 -10.60
N GLY A 411 3.03 -26.76 -10.66
CA GLY A 411 4.24 -27.59 -10.71
C GLY A 411 5.21 -27.32 -11.88
N GLU A 412 4.69 -27.14 -13.09
CA GLU A 412 5.52 -26.86 -14.29
C GLU A 412 6.21 -25.49 -14.19
N LEU A 413 5.43 -24.44 -13.88
CA LEU A 413 5.96 -23.10 -13.68
C LEU A 413 6.97 -23.06 -12.52
N ARG A 414 6.69 -23.80 -11.45
CA ARG A 414 7.60 -23.92 -10.30
C ARG A 414 8.96 -24.48 -10.69
N GLN A 415 9.00 -25.54 -11.49
CA GLN A 415 10.25 -26.15 -11.96
C GLN A 415 11.07 -25.16 -12.81
N LEU A 416 10.40 -24.40 -13.68
CA LEU A 416 11.06 -23.37 -14.49
C LEU A 416 11.63 -22.24 -13.64
N LEU A 417 10.86 -21.79 -12.63
CA LEU A 417 11.32 -20.78 -11.68
C LEU A 417 12.49 -21.29 -10.85
N ASP A 418 12.45 -22.51 -10.36
CA ASP A 418 13.54 -23.12 -9.57
C ASP A 418 14.83 -23.24 -10.38
N ALA A 419 14.74 -23.64 -11.65
CA ALA A 419 15.88 -23.71 -12.55
C ALA A 419 16.53 -22.33 -12.74
N TYR A 420 15.72 -21.30 -13.01
CA TYR A 420 16.18 -19.92 -13.15
C TYR A 420 16.78 -19.37 -11.85
N LEU A 421 16.09 -19.55 -10.71
CA LEU A 421 16.53 -19.04 -9.42
C LEU A 421 17.83 -19.72 -8.95
N LYS A 422 18.03 -21.01 -9.27
CA LYS A 422 19.28 -21.72 -8.97
C LYS A 422 20.48 -21.18 -9.77
N GLU A 423 20.25 -20.64 -10.96
CA GLU A 423 21.30 -20.02 -11.77
C GLU A 423 21.65 -18.61 -11.28
N VAL A 424 20.65 -17.82 -10.88
CA VAL A 424 20.83 -16.42 -10.50
C VAL A 424 21.23 -16.25 -9.03
N LEU A 425 20.79 -17.14 -8.15
CA LEU A 425 21.12 -17.12 -6.73
C LEU A 425 22.40 -17.91 -6.45
N PRO A 426 23.21 -17.48 -5.48
CA PRO A 426 24.41 -18.19 -5.08
C PRO A 426 24.05 -19.59 -4.58
N ALA A 427 24.99 -20.52 -4.71
CA ALA A 427 24.85 -21.82 -4.09
C ALA A 427 24.62 -21.60 -2.59
N ARG A 428 23.53 -22.18 -2.09
CA ARG A 428 23.17 -22.14 -0.67
C ARG A 428 24.42 -22.58 0.10
N THR A 429 25.13 -21.65 0.73
CA THR A 429 26.17 -22.01 1.68
C THR A 429 25.40 -22.73 2.78
N PRO A 430 25.58 -24.04 2.97
CA PRO A 430 25.12 -24.62 4.20
C PRO A 430 25.94 -23.86 5.24
N LYS A 431 25.31 -22.96 6.01
CA LYS A 431 25.68 -22.82 7.41
C LYS A 431 25.44 -24.22 7.97
N ARG A 432 26.41 -25.11 7.76
CA ARG A 432 26.68 -26.21 8.66
C ARG A 432 26.58 -25.51 10.01
N ALA A 433 25.76 -26.04 10.88
CA ALA A 433 25.94 -25.75 12.28
C ALA A 433 27.33 -26.26 12.64
N GLU A 434 28.39 -25.53 12.27
CA GLU A 434 29.27 -24.99 13.27
C GLU A 434 28.34 -24.22 14.22
N ARG A 435 27.63 -24.98 15.08
CA ARG A 435 27.86 -24.76 16.48
C ARG A 435 29.37 -24.65 16.55
N GLU A 436 29.88 -23.42 16.58
CA GLU A 436 30.96 -23.17 17.50
C GLU A 436 30.57 -23.99 18.72
N ALA A 437 31.27 -25.10 18.91
CA ALA A 437 31.32 -25.70 20.22
C ALA A 437 31.83 -24.53 21.05
N GLU A 438 30.92 -23.72 21.60
CA GLU A 438 31.21 -22.89 22.75
C GLU A 438 31.95 -23.86 23.65
N ALA A 439 33.26 -23.65 23.74
CA ALA A 439 34.13 -24.55 24.45
C ALA A 439 33.48 -24.67 25.82
N MET A 440 32.99 -25.89 26.11
CA MET A 440 32.19 -26.17 27.28
C MET A 440 32.86 -25.46 28.47
N PRO A 441 32.17 -24.51 29.13
CA PRO A 441 32.81 -23.65 30.13
C PRO A 441 33.58 -24.51 31.14
N GLU A 442 34.78 -24.09 31.56
CA GLU A 442 35.66 -24.90 32.41
C GLU A 442 34.99 -25.47 33.67
N TYR A 443 33.95 -24.81 34.17
CA TYR A 443 33.20 -25.30 35.32
C TYR A 443 32.39 -26.58 35.01
N GLU A 444 31.91 -26.78 33.78
CA GLU A 444 31.13 -27.96 33.39
C GLU A 444 32.00 -29.22 33.31
N ARG A 445 33.29 -29.07 32.96
CA ARG A 445 34.28 -30.17 33.01
C ARG A 445 34.51 -30.71 34.41
N ARG A 446 34.23 -29.93 35.47
CA ARG A 446 34.34 -30.36 36.87
C ARG A 446 33.14 -31.19 37.34
N TYR A 447 32.06 -31.23 36.57
CA TYR A 447 30.86 -32.02 36.84
C TYR A 447 30.66 -33.16 35.83
N GLU A 448 31.59 -33.36 34.90
CA GLU A 448 31.60 -34.53 34.02
C GLU A 448 31.85 -35.78 34.86
N VAL A 449 30.77 -36.54 35.09
CA VAL A 449 30.87 -37.88 35.67
C VAL A 449 31.52 -38.78 34.62
N GLU A 450 32.71 -39.30 34.91
CA GLU A 450 33.38 -40.30 34.06
C GLU A 450 32.39 -41.41 33.69
N SER A 451 32.03 -41.50 32.42
CA SER A 451 31.15 -42.56 31.91
C SER A 451 31.91 -43.88 31.86
N ARG A 452 32.02 -44.54 33.01
CA ARG A 452 32.53 -45.91 33.07
C ARG A 452 31.47 -46.86 32.51
N PRO A 453 31.82 -47.81 31.64
CA PRO A 453 30.86 -48.80 31.15
C PRO A 453 30.28 -49.59 32.33
N LEU A 454 28.97 -49.84 32.31
CA LEU A 454 28.28 -50.63 33.33
C LEU A 454 28.91 -52.03 33.42
N SER A 455 29.66 -52.25 34.51
CA SER A 455 30.26 -53.55 34.82
C SER A 455 29.55 -54.14 36.04
N LEU A 456 28.88 -55.28 35.84
CA LEU A 456 28.16 -56.03 36.87
C LEU A 456 29.06 -56.43 38.04
N THR A 457 30.34 -56.73 37.77
CA THR A 457 31.33 -57.05 38.80
C THR A 457 31.77 -55.82 39.61
N ASN A 458 31.80 -54.64 38.99
CA ASN A 458 32.04 -53.40 39.74
C ASN A 458 30.81 -52.98 40.56
N ALA A 459 29.59 -53.18 40.03
CA ALA A 459 28.35 -52.85 40.73
C ALA A 459 28.19 -53.69 42.00
N THR A 460 28.40 -55.00 41.91
CA THR A 460 28.38 -55.92 43.07
C THR A 460 29.44 -55.56 44.12
N ARG A 461 30.67 -55.26 43.70
CA ARG A 461 31.72 -54.80 44.61
C ARG A 461 31.37 -53.49 45.33
N ILE A 462 30.76 -52.54 44.62
CA ILE A 462 30.31 -51.26 45.21
C ILE A 462 29.17 -51.49 46.21
N GLU A 463 28.24 -52.39 45.90
CA GLU A 463 27.14 -52.78 46.78
C GLU A 463 27.65 -53.44 48.06
N GLU A 464 28.56 -54.40 47.96
CA GLU A 464 29.18 -55.06 49.13
C GLU A 464 29.96 -54.06 50.00
N SER A 465 30.72 -53.15 49.37
CA SER A 465 31.47 -52.11 50.09
C SER A 465 30.56 -51.07 50.76
N SER A 466 29.44 -50.73 50.11
CA SER A 466 28.41 -49.85 50.68
C SER A 466 27.75 -50.51 51.88
N TRP A 467 27.35 -51.79 51.77
CA TRP A 467 26.76 -52.52 52.89
C TRP A 467 27.72 -52.69 54.06
N ALA A 468 29.01 -52.93 53.81
CA ALA A 468 30.03 -52.97 54.85
C ALA A 468 30.19 -51.61 55.55
N THR A 469 30.08 -50.51 54.81
CA THR A 469 30.16 -49.15 55.36
C THR A 469 28.90 -48.77 56.13
N THR A 470 27.72 -49.09 55.60
CA THR A 470 26.43 -48.92 56.29
C THR A 470 26.39 -49.74 57.58
N LYS A 471 26.90 -50.96 57.57
CA LYS A 471 26.99 -51.79 58.77
C LYS A 471 27.89 -51.14 59.84
N ARG A 472 29.05 -50.61 59.45
CA ARG A 472 29.93 -49.85 60.36
C ARG A 472 29.31 -48.56 60.89
N LEU A 473 28.53 -47.85 60.07
CA LEU A 473 27.81 -46.65 60.51
C LEU A 473 26.70 -47.03 61.49
N VAL A 474 25.89 -48.04 61.16
CA VAL A 474 24.82 -48.53 62.04
C VAL A 474 25.38 -49.03 63.37
N GLU A 475 26.50 -49.76 63.35
CA GLU A 475 27.20 -50.20 64.56
C GLU A 475 27.79 -49.02 65.35
N ALA A 476 28.32 -47.99 64.68
CA ALA A 476 28.83 -46.78 65.33
C ALA A 476 27.72 -45.90 65.94
N PHE A 477 26.48 -46.02 65.48
CA PHE A 477 25.30 -45.34 66.00
C PHE A 477 24.42 -46.24 66.90
N ALA A 478 24.84 -47.49 67.19
CA ALA A 478 24.06 -48.44 67.99
C ALA A 478 24.27 -48.35 69.51
N ASP A 479 25.25 -47.58 69.98
CA ASP A 479 25.56 -47.43 71.42
C ASP A 479 24.85 -46.23 72.09
N GLU A 480 23.95 -45.52 71.39
CA GLU A 480 23.04 -44.56 72.03
C GLU A 480 21.67 -45.21 72.30
N ALA A 481 21.49 -45.66 73.54
CA ALA A 481 20.25 -46.19 74.10
C ALA A 481 19.18 -45.06 74.31
N PRO A 482 17.91 -45.37 74.62
CA PRO A 482 16.75 -44.93 73.84
C PRO A 482 15.89 -43.85 74.53
N MET A 483 15.07 -43.13 73.75
CA MET A 483 13.85 -42.51 74.28
C MET A 483 12.63 -42.96 73.49
N GLU A 484 11.72 -43.61 74.23
CA GLU A 484 10.36 -43.98 73.85
C GLU A 484 9.48 -42.73 73.66
N ASN A 485 8.84 -42.58 72.50
CA ASN A 485 7.41 -42.86 72.35
C ASN A 485 6.91 -42.54 70.94
N ALA A 486 5.85 -43.25 70.58
CA ALA A 486 5.35 -43.50 69.25
C ALA A 486 4.67 -42.31 68.56
N GLU A 487 4.78 -42.26 67.22
CA GLU A 487 3.61 -42.28 66.33
C GLU A 487 4.04 -42.55 64.88
N LYS A 488 3.38 -43.51 64.21
CA LYS A 488 3.42 -43.61 62.74
C LYS A 488 2.44 -42.57 62.18
N PRO A 489 2.86 -41.81 61.15
CA PRO A 489 2.10 -41.93 59.90
C PRO A 489 2.98 -42.01 58.66
N ALA A 490 2.31 -42.42 57.58
CA ALA A 490 2.81 -42.84 56.27
C ALA A 490 3.37 -41.67 55.39
N PRO A 491 3.87 -41.94 54.17
CA PRO A 491 4.98 -41.21 53.55
C PRO A 491 4.55 -39.93 52.84
N SER A 492 5.42 -38.93 52.81
CA SER A 492 5.35 -37.87 51.80
C SER A 492 6.72 -37.26 51.51
N ALA A 493 6.84 -36.85 50.25
CA ALA A 493 8.04 -36.58 49.49
C ALA A 493 8.66 -35.20 49.77
N GLY A 494 9.96 -35.11 49.46
CA GLY A 494 10.58 -33.98 48.77
C GLY A 494 10.57 -32.62 49.48
N ILE A 495 11.65 -32.31 50.18
CA ILE A 495 11.89 -30.97 50.73
C ILE A 495 12.85 -30.21 49.78
N MET A 496 12.31 -29.20 49.10
CA MET A 496 13.08 -28.07 48.54
C MET A 496 13.25 -26.97 49.60
N PRO A 497 14.31 -26.14 49.53
CA PRO A 497 14.61 -25.15 50.55
C PRO A 497 13.78 -23.86 50.41
N LYS A 498 13.49 -23.24 51.56
CA LYS A 498 12.66 -22.04 51.76
C LYS A 498 13.44 -20.73 51.58
N THR A 499 12.75 -19.71 51.08
CA THR A 499 13.12 -18.28 51.11
C THR A 499 12.37 -17.58 52.27
N PRO A 500 12.96 -16.61 53.00
CA PRO A 500 12.36 -16.02 54.19
C PRO A 500 11.39 -14.85 53.92
N SER A 501 10.47 -14.62 54.88
CA SER A 501 9.40 -13.61 54.89
C SER A 501 9.62 -12.54 55.97
N ALA A 502 9.23 -11.28 55.68
CA ALA A 502 8.45 -10.30 56.49
C ALA A 502 8.61 -8.87 55.90
N PRO A 503 7.76 -7.84 56.16
CA PRO A 503 6.64 -7.70 57.14
C PRO A 503 5.32 -7.07 56.54
N PRO A 504 4.25 -6.79 57.33
CA PRO A 504 2.86 -6.65 56.86
C PRO A 504 2.39 -5.19 56.62
N PRO A 505 1.24 -4.97 55.96
CA PRO A 505 0.58 -3.65 55.85
C PRO A 505 -0.45 -3.39 56.98
N PRO A 506 -0.74 -2.12 57.31
CA PRO A 506 -1.75 -1.75 58.31
C PRO A 506 -3.18 -1.66 57.73
N GLU A 507 -4.14 -1.94 58.62
CA GLU A 507 -5.60 -1.96 58.44
C GLU A 507 -6.26 -0.56 58.67
N PRO A 508 -7.59 -0.38 58.48
CA PRO A 508 -8.17 0.70 57.67
C PRO A 508 -8.86 1.81 58.48
N VAL A 509 -9.18 2.93 57.81
CA VAL A 509 -10.13 3.93 58.30
C VAL A 509 -11.32 4.07 57.34
N SER A 510 -12.48 4.18 57.97
CA SER A 510 -13.85 3.97 57.52
C SER A 510 -14.48 5.07 56.65
N ALA A 511 -15.24 4.61 55.64
CA ALA A 511 -16.47 5.08 54.98
C ALA A 511 -17.10 6.48 55.32
N PRO A 512 -17.90 7.05 54.39
CA PRO A 512 -19.30 6.60 54.31
C PRO A 512 -19.81 6.33 52.89
N ALA A 513 -20.89 5.54 52.90
CA ALA A 513 -21.60 4.94 51.79
C ALA A 513 -22.30 5.94 50.85
N THR A 514 -22.36 5.56 49.57
CA THR A 514 -23.62 5.59 48.79
C THR A 514 -23.67 4.38 47.87
N ALA A 515 -24.83 3.75 47.84
CA ALA A 515 -25.09 2.48 47.18
C ALA A 515 -25.44 2.66 45.70
N ALA A 516 -24.82 1.86 44.83
CA ALA A 516 -25.45 1.22 43.67
C ALA A 516 -24.46 0.17 43.10
N ALA A 517 -24.92 -1.07 42.99
CA ALA A 517 -24.15 -2.20 42.49
C ALA A 517 -23.92 -2.12 40.98
N ALA A 518 -22.68 -2.28 40.52
CA ALA A 518 -22.33 -2.73 39.17
C ALA A 518 -20.91 -3.34 39.20
N ALA A 519 -20.71 -4.41 38.44
CA ALA A 519 -19.56 -5.30 38.47
C ALA A 519 -18.21 -4.59 38.22
N ALA A 520 -17.12 -5.16 38.74
CA ALA A 520 -15.77 -4.73 38.41
C ALA A 520 -15.53 -4.91 36.89
N GLU A 521 -15.58 -3.80 36.15
CA GLU A 521 -15.19 -3.76 34.74
C GLU A 521 -13.67 -3.91 34.65
N GLY A 522 -13.20 -4.88 33.85
CA GLY A 522 -11.78 -5.05 33.56
C GLY A 522 -11.20 -3.83 32.81
N GLU A 523 -9.89 -3.63 32.90
CA GLU A 523 -9.18 -2.50 32.26
C GLU A 523 -9.45 -2.45 30.75
N PHE A 524 -9.64 -3.61 30.13
CA PHE A 524 -9.99 -3.74 28.72
C PHE A 524 -11.44 -3.30 28.41
N ALA A 525 -12.40 -3.64 29.29
CA ALA A 525 -13.80 -3.23 29.15
C ALA A 525 -13.96 -1.71 29.22
N ALA A 526 -13.25 -1.08 30.15
CA ALA A 526 -13.24 0.37 30.33
C ALA A 526 -12.63 1.09 29.11
N ALA A 527 -11.57 0.54 28.51
CA ALA A 527 -10.91 1.12 27.34
C ALA A 527 -11.78 1.06 26.07
N LEU A 528 -12.63 0.04 25.93
CA LEU A 528 -13.55 -0.09 24.80
C LEU A 528 -14.76 0.85 24.88
N GLY A 529 -15.20 1.21 26.08
CA GLY A 529 -16.33 2.10 26.31
C GLY A 529 -17.58 1.67 25.55
N THR A 530 -18.10 2.53 24.67
CA THR A 530 -19.31 2.22 23.90
C THR A 530 -19.12 1.11 22.86
N LEU A 531 -17.88 0.72 22.52
CA LEU A 531 -17.59 -0.35 21.56
C LEU A 531 -17.68 -1.75 22.17
N ALA A 532 -17.66 -1.88 23.50
CA ALA A 532 -17.73 -3.16 24.21
C ALA A 532 -18.95 -4.00 23.80
N GLY A 533 -20.08 -3.34 23.49
CA GLY A 533 -21.31 -4.00 23.03
C GLY A 533 -21.21 -4.74 21.69
N PHE A 534 -20.13 -4.56 20.93
CA PHE A 534 -19.90 -5.30 19.68
C PHE A 534 -19.34 -6.71 19.91
N LEU A 535 -18.60 -6.94 21.00
CA LEU A 535 -17.93 -8.22 21.29
C LEU A 535 -18.90 -9.39 21.54
N PRO A 536 -20.01 -9.24 22.30
CA PRO A 536 -21.03 -10.28 22.42
C PRO A 536 -21.71 -10.61 21.08
N LEU A 537 -21.88 -9.62 20.20
CA LEU A 537 -22.46 -9.79 18.86
C LEU A 537 -21.49 -10.52 17.92
N ALA A 538 -20.19 -10.31 18.10
CA ALA A 538 -19.14 -11.04 17.41
C ALA A 538 -19.01 -12.48 17.93
N ALA A 539 -19.12 -12.70 19.24
CA ALA A 539 -19.07 -14.05 19.83
C ALA A 539 -20.26 -14.93 19.41
N THR A 540 -21.42 -14.33 19.16
CA THR A 540 -22.63 -15.02 18.66
C THR A 540 -22.69 -15.13 17.13
N GLY A 541 -21.85 -14.40 16.40
CA GLY A 541 -21.83 -14.40 14.93
C GLY A 541 -23.07 -13.76 14.27
N ASP A 542 -23.84 -12.93 15.00
CA ASP A 542 -25.05 -12.31 14.45
C ASP A 542 -24.73 -11.12 13.54
N ARG A 543 -24.67 -11.41 12.23
CA ARG A 543 -24.39 -10.44 11.18
C ARG A 543 -25.37 -9.26 11.13
N GLN A 544 -26.65 -9.46 11.44
CA GLN A 544 -27.64 -8.38 11.38
C GLN A 544 -27.49 -7.45 12.57
N ALA A 545 -27.26 -8.01 13.76
CA ALA A 545 -27.03 -7.22 14.96
C ALA A 545 -25.72 -6.42 14.91
N GLN A 546 -24.62 -7.00 14.40
CA GLN A 546 -23.35 -6.28 14.20
C GLN A 546 -23.51 -5.04 13.30
N ARG A 547 -24.27 -5.16 12.22
CA ARG A 547 -24.56 -4.03 11.31
C ARG A 547 -25.42 -2.96 11.97
N ALA A 548 -26.44 -3.37 12.72
CA ALA A 548 -27.30 -2.43 13.44
C ALA A 548 -26.52 -1.66 14.53
N PHE A 549 -25.61 -2.33 15.22
CA PHE A 549 -24.72 -1.70 16.21
C PHE A 549 -23.72 -0.74 15.57
N ALA A 550 -23.07 -1.14 14.47
CA ALA A 550 -22.15 -0.24 13.77
C ALA A 550 -22.86 1.04 13.30
N LEU A 551 -24.09 0.91 12.78
CA LEU A 551 -24.94 2.03 12.40
C LEU A 551 -25.31 2.95 13.58
N SER A 552 -25.55 2.41 14.78
CA SER A 552 -25.88 3.22 15.97
C SER A 552 -24.69 4.05 16.46
N VAL A 553 -23.47 3.58 16.21
CA VAL A 553 -22.21 4.31 16.51
C VAL A 553 -21.76 5.17 15.31
N GLY A 554 -22.51 5.17 14.20
CA GLY A 554 -22.22 5.96 13.00
C GLY A 554 -21.00 5.45 12.20
N GLN A 555 -20.67 4.17 12.32
CA GLN A 555 -19.50 3.53 11.70
C GLN A 555 -19.90 2.32 10.87
N MET A 556 -19.01 1.87 9.99
CA MET A 556 -19.15 0.57 9.31
C MET A 556 -18.65 -0.55 10.24
N PRO A 557 -19.16 -1.79 10.13
CA PRO A 557 -18.70 -2.91 10.97
C PRO A 557 -17.19 -3.11 10.94
N ASP A 558 -16.55 -2.93 9.79
CA ASP A 558 -15.10 -3.05 9.64
C ASP A 558 -14.36 -2.01 10.48
N ALA A 559 -14.80 -0.75 10.46
CA ALA A 559 -14.19 0.32 11.25
C ALA A 559 -14.38 0.12 12.76
N VAL A 560 -15.48 -0.53 13.18
CA VAL A 560 -15.72 -0.89 14.58
C VAL A 560 -14.78 -2.02 15.00
N ALA A 561 -14.64 -3.06 14.18
CA ALA A 561 -13.75 -4.18 14.45
C ALA A 561 -12.27 -3.76 14.48
N ASP A 562 -11.83 -2.92 13.54
CA ASP A 562 -10.47 -2.36 13.52
C ASP A 562 -10.13 -1.59 14.79
N ARG A 563 -11.08 -0.82 15.33
CA ARG A 563 -10.88 -0.06 16.56
C ARG A 563 -10.81 -0.96 17.79
N ILE A 564 -11.62 -2.01 17.84
CA ILE A 564 -11.58 -3.00 18.93
C ILE A 564 -10.25 -3.75 18.89
N ASN A 565 -9.80 -4.16 17.70
CA ASN A 565 -8.51 -4.82 17.50
C ASN A 565 -7.33 -3.90 17.82
N ALA A 566 -7.40 -2.60 17.52
CA ALA A 566 -6.36 -1.65 17.90
C ALA A 566 -6.22 -1.50 19.43
N VAL A 567 -7.35 -1.45 20.16
CA VAL A 567 -7.35 -1.41 21.63
C VAL A 567 -6.84 -2.74 22.21
N ALA A 568 -7.19 -3.87 21.60
CA ALA A 568 -6.68 -5.19 21.99
C ALA A 568 -5.18 -5.32 21.72
N GLU A 569 -4.67 -4.80 20.61
CA GLU A 569 -3.23 -4.81 20.32
C GLU A 569 -2.44 -3.97 21.34
N GLU A 570 -3.01 -2.86 21.82
CA GLU A 570 -2.37 -2.00 22.82
C GLU A 570 -2.36 -2.62 24.24
N LEU A 571 -3.47 -3.24 24.66
CA LEU A 571 -3.64 -3.75 26.04
C LEU A 571 -3.32 -5.24 26.19
N LEU A 572 -3.66 -6.06 25.19
CA LEU A 572 -3.49 -7.51 25.18
C LEU A 572 -2.32 -7.96 24.30
N GLY A 573 -1.81 -7.10 23.42
CA GLY A 573 -0.70 -7.41 22.51
C GLY A 573 -1.09 -8.26 21.30
N ASP A 574 -2.38 -8.47 21.05
CA ASP A 574 -2.91 -9.25 19.93
C ASP A 574 -4.30 -8.77 19.51
N ILE A 575 -4.77 -9.22 18.34
CA ILE A 575 -6.14 -8.98 17.87
C ILE A 575 -7.10 -9.98 18.50
N VAL A 576 -8.36 -9.57 18.71
CA VAL A 576 -9.41 -10.41 19.33
C VAL A 576 -10.55 -10.75 18.38
N LEU A 577 -10.68 -10.01 17.27
CA LEU A 577 -11.68 -10.22 16.23
C LEU A 577 -11.04 -10.61 14.90
N GLU A 578 -11.63 -11.61 14.23
CA GLU A 578 -11.26 -12.05 12.89
C GLU A 578 -12.44 -11.87 11.90
N ASP A 579 -12.13 -11.64 10.62
CA ASP A 579 -13.13 -11.57 9.55
C ASP A 579 -13.56 -12.98 9.09
N ALA A 580 -14.84 -13.26 9.24
CA ALA A 580 -15.48 -14.52 8.87
C ALA A 580 -16.35 -14.38 7.59
N GLY A 581 -15.93 -13.55 6.63
CA GLY A 581 -16.61 -13.41 5.33
C GLY A 581 -17.72 -12.36 5.35
N GLY A 582 -17.40 -11.16 5.86
CA GLY A 582 -18.31 -10.01 5.89
C GLY A 582 -19.17 -9.90 7.15
N TYR A 583 -18.68 -10.50 8.24
CA TYR A 583 -19.03 -10.30 9.65
C TYR A 583 -17.83 -10.73 10.52
N TYR A 584 -17.77 -10.29 11.78
CA TYR A 584 -16.64 -10.56 12.65
C TYR A 584 -16.97 -11.63 13.69
N THR A 585 -15.98 -12.46 14.03
CA THR A 585 -16.03 -13.45 15.11
C THR A 585 -14.91 -13.23 16.11
N VAL A 586 -15.16 -13.59 17.36
CA VAL A 586 -14.12 -13.57 18.41
C VAL A 586 -13.22 -14.80 18.26
N ILE A 587 -11.92 -14.57 18.22
CA ILE A 587 -10.89 -15.61 18.16
C ILE A 587 -11.01 -16.52 19.40
N GLU A 588 -11.04 -17.84 19.19
CA GLU A 588 -11.30 -18.84 20.23
C GLU A 588 -10.41 -18.68 21.46
N ASP A 589 -9.12 -18.42 21.25
CA ASP A 589 -8.10 -18.31 22.30
C ASP A 589 -8.37 -17.16 23.28
N TYR A 590 -9.09 -16.11 22.84
CA TYR A 590 -9.40 -14.92 23.63
C TYR A 590 -10.78 -14.95 24.29
N LYS A 591 -11.63 -15.96 24.00
CA LYS A 591 -12.99 -16.02 24.56
C LYS A 591 -13.02 -16.12 26.08
N ASN A 592 -12.07 -16.84 26.69
CA ASN A 592 -12.01 -16.98 28.15
C ASN A 592 -11.50 -15.69 28.79
N LEU A 593 -10.48 -15.07 28.19
CA LEU A 593 -9.92 -13.80 28.64
C LEU A 593 -10.97 -12.67 28.59
N LEU A 594 -11.77 -12.62 27.52
CA LEU A 594 -12.82 -11.61 27.37
C LEU A 594 -14.01 -11.81 28.34
N LYS A 595 -14.25 -13.03 28.83
CA LYS A 595 -15.21 -13.31 29.91
C LYS A 595 -14.67 -12.86 31.27
N ASP A 596 -13.39 -13.08 31.51
CA ASP A 596 -12.72 -12.66 32.75
C ASP A 596 -12.65 -11.13 32.85
N GLU A 597 -12.52 -10.42 31.72
CA GLU A 597 -12.59 -8.95 31.62
C GLU A 597 -14.04 -8.39 31.66
N GLY A 598 -15.06 -9.24 31.67
CA GLY A 598 -16.48 -8.85 31.78
C GLY A 598 -17.10 -8.30 30.49
N VAL A 599 -16.52 -8.59 29.32
CA VAL A 599 -16.96 -8.05 28.01
C VAL A 599 -17.73 -9.07 27.18
N LEU A 600 -17.66 -10.36 27.55
CA LEU A 600 -18.47 -11.47 27.03
C LEU A 600 -19.23 -12.16 28.17
#